data_AF-A0A963P677-F1
#
_entry.id   AF-A0A963P677-F1
#
_cell.length_a   1.000
_cell.length_b   1.000
_cell.length_c   1.000
_cell.angle_alpha   90.00
_cell.angle_beta   90.00
_cell.angle_gamma   90.00
#
_symmetry.space_group_name_H-M   'P 1'
#
loop_
_entity.id
_entity.type
_entity.pdbx_description
1 polymer ?
#
loop_
_entity_poly.entity_id
_entity_poly.type
_entity_poly.pdbx_seq_one_letter_code
_entity_poly.pdbx_strand_id
1 'polypeptide(L)'
;MDRTGLLRPHAVALVLAAALLPSHAQSPSADPARLKAGAASASAVDPADGLNRIIIGWRPDQVQAASAGSATARRDPAERVRALGRERRLTTDAGEAVELSYRRSVSDRTHVAMTHRRMNRAEMTGLLRQLRQDAQIAYVEIDERVTAQFMPNDTEFLAQQWSMQSLAAGAGAGNFPGAWDRATGAGVIVAQLDGGFRPHADLFANVLPGYDFISADPSGRFDTANDGDGRDSDARDPGDWSDRGDCPPGNSGWHGTHVAGVIAAVGNNNSGVAGAAFGARLLPIRVLGVCGGYVSDIAAGMRWAVGLPVPGVPANNQVAKVLNMSLGRFGSCSQA
;
A
#
# COMPACT_ATOMS: atom_id res chain seq x y z
N MET A 1 -32.02 68.20 10.84
CA MET A 1 -33.01 67.70 11.81
C MET A 1 -34.22 67.29 11.01
N ASP A 2 -34.44 66.00 10.83
CA ASP A 2 -35.79 65.45 10.79
C ASP A 2 -35.74 63.94 10.97
N ARG A 3 -36.58 63.48 11.90
CA ARG A 3 -36.79 62.08 12.28
C ARG A 3 -38.23 61.72 11.95
N THR A 4 -38.47 60.42 11.92
CA THR A 4 -39.75 59.69 11.83
C THR A 4 -40.22 59.47 10.39
N GLY A 5 -40.54 58.26 9.95
CA GLY A 5 -40.67 56.96 10.60
C GLY A 5 -41.83 56.21 9.92
N LEU A 6 -41.65 54.92 9.62
CA LEU A 6 -42.64 53.82 9.66
C LEU A 6 -42.33 52.70 8.65
N LEU A 7 -42.61 51.49 9.12
CA LEU A 7 -42.18 50.19 8.63
C LEU A 7 -43.24 49.54 7.70
N ARG A 8 -42.74 48.87 6.64
CA ARG A 8 -43.03 47.50 6.07
C ARG A 8 -44.43 46.87 6.26
N PRO A 9 -44.95 46.01 5.32
CA PRO A 9 -44.20 44.85 4.79
C PRO A 9 -44.50 44.36 3.36
N HIS A 10 -43.60 43.49 2.87
CA HIS A 10 -43.71 42.73 1.62
C HIS A 10 -44.14 41.28 1.88
N ALA A 11 -44.98 40.81 0.95
CA ALA A 11 -45.10 39.46 0.38
C ALA A 11 -45.43 38.27 1.29
N VAL A 12 -46.67 37.82 1.13
CA VAL A 12 -47.26 36.56 1.60
C VAL A 12 -46.73 35.39 0.76
N ALA A 13 -46.41 34.30 1.45
CA ALA A 13 -46.05 32.99 0.91
C ALA A 13 -47.28 32.23 0.37
N LEU A 14 -47.10 31.47 -0.72
CA LEU A 14 -48.04 30.42 -1.13
C LEU A 14 -47.31 29.07 -1.11
N VAL A 15 -47.86 28.19 -0.28
CA VAL A 15 -47.45 26.80 -0.05
C VAL A 15 -48.15 25.91 -1.08
N LEU A 16 -47.39 25.08 -1.82
CA LEU A 16 -47.94 23.93 -2.52
C LEU A 16 -47.60 22.66 -1.73
N ALA A 17 -48.63 22.03 -1.18
CA ALA A 17 -48.55 20.73 -0.54
C ALA A 17 -48.76 19.63 -1.58
N ALA A 18 -47.77 18.74 -1.75
CA ALA A 18 -47.92 17.48 -2.46
C ALA A 18 -47.80 16.34 -1.43
N ALA A 19 -48.89 15.63 -1.21
CA ALA A 19 -48.95 14.45 -0.37
C ALA A 19 -48.31 13.25 -1.09
N LEU A 20 -47.31 12.63 -0.46
CA LEU A 20 -46.75 11.33 -0.85
C LEU A 20 -46.78 10.42 0.37
N LEU A 21 -47.42 9.26 0.21
CA LEU A 21 -47.59 8.20 1.19
C LEU A 21 -46.24 7.54 1.55
N PRO A 22 -46.03 7.07 2.80
CA PRO A 22 -44.82 6.37 3.18
C PRO A 22 -44.85 4.92 2.67
N SER A 23 -44.09 4.64 1.61
CA SER A 23 -43.72 3.26 1.27
C SER A 23 -42.69 2.77 2.28
N HIS A 24 -43.11 1.85 3.15
CA HIS A 24 -42.22 1.15 4.08
C HIS A 24 -41.30 0.22 3.29
N ALA A 25 -40.11 0.70 2.94
CA ALA A 25 -39.03 -0.17 2.49
C ALA A 25 -38.36 -0.79 3.72
N GLN A 26 -38.72 -2.03 4.02
CA GLN A 26 -37.99 -2.88 4.96
C GLN A 26 -36.54 -3.00 4.51
N SER A 27 -35.62 -2.57 5.38
CA SER A 27 -34.19 -2.86 5.27
C SER A 27 -33.99 -4.38 5.19
N PRO A 28 -33.24 -4.90 4.21
CA PRO A 28 -32.87 -6.31 4.24
C PRO A 28 -31.93 -6.54 5.42
N SER A 29 -32.38 -7.34 6.40
CA SER A 29 -31.51 -7.82 7.47
C SER A 29 -30.39 -8.63 6.86
N ALA A 30 -29.14 -8.27 7.15
CA ALA A 30 -27.98 -9.06 6.78
C ALA A 30 -28.04 -10.40 7.53
N ASP A 31 -28.44 -11.45 6.80
CA ASP A 31 -28.45 -12.83 7.27
C ASP A 31 -26.99 -13.33 7.39
N PRO A 32 -26.49 -13.67 8.60
CA PRO A 32 -25.08 -14.01 8.82
C PRO A 32 -24.66 -15.36 8.19
N ALA A 33 -25.58 -16.06 7.51
CA ALA A 33 -25.33 -17.35 6.88
C ALA A 33 -24.81 -17.30 5.42
N ARG A 34 -24.66 -16.11 4.80
CA ARG A 34 -24.15 -15.98 3.40
C ARG A 34 -22.64 -15.74 3.25
N LEU A 35 -21.86 -15.77 4.33
CA LEU A 35 -20.39 -15.63 4.28
C LEU A 35 -19.62 -16.94 4.04
N LYS A 36 -20.24 -17.93 3.38
CA LYS A 36 -19.56 -19.15 2.92
C LYS A 36 -20.02 -19.53 1.51
N ALA A 37 -19.41 -18.91 0.51
CA ALA A 37 -19.12 -19.46 -0.82
C ALA A 37 -18.57 -18.35 -1.72
N GLY A 38 -17.40 -17.82 -1.35
CA GLY A 38 -16.55 -17.03 -2.22
C GLY A 38 -15.20 -17.72 -2.35
N ALA A 39 -15.21 -19.02 -2.67
CA ALA A 39 -14.01 -19.65 -3.20
C ALA A 39 -13.64 -18.82 -4.43
N ALA A 40 -12.50 -18.14 -4.36
CA ALA A 40 -11.92 -17.44 -5.49
C ALA A 40 -11.97 -18.41 -6.69
N SER A 41 -12.86 -18.14 -7.63
CA SER A 41 -12.77 -18.77 -8.94
C SER A 41 -11.39 -18.40 -9.44
N ALA A 42 -10.51 -19.40 -9.57
CA ALA A 42 -9.21 -19.23 -10.20
C ALA A 42 -9.45 -18.44 -11.49
N SER A 43 -8.98 -17.20 -11.52
CA SER A 43 -9.07 -16.34 -12.70
C SER A 43 -8.53 -17.17 -13.86
N ALA A 44 -9.35 -17.34 -14.91
CA ALA A 44 -8.86 -17.85 -16.17
C ALA A 44 -7.63 -17.00 -16.53
N VAL A 45 -6.47 -17.65 -16.58
CA VAL A 45 -5.20 -17.01 -16.87
C VAL A 45 -5.28 -16.56 -18.32
N ASP A 46 -5.02 -15.29 -18.61
CA ASP A 46 -4.78 -14.86 -19.98
C ASP A 46 -3.65 -15.74 -20.55
N PRO A 47 -3.84 -16.42 -21.70
CA PRO A 47 -2.80 -17.24 -22.32
C PRO A 47 -1.47 -16.50 -22.53
N ALA A 48 -1.44 -15.16 -22.53
CA ALA A 48 -0.22 -14.36 -22.58
C ALA A 48 0.61 -14.37 -21.26
N ASP A 49 -0.04 -14.52 -20.10
CA ASP A 49 0.56 -14.28 -18.77
C ASP A 49 0.98 -15.55 -18.01
N GLY A 50 0.63 -16.74 -18.52
CA GLY A 50 0.98 -17.98 -17.83
C GLY A 50 2.47 -18.36 -17.97
N LEU A 51 3.02 -19.00 -16.94
CA LEU A 51 4.41 -19.43 -16.83
C LEU A 51 4.63 -20.74 -17.59
N ASN A 52 5.77 -20.88 -18.28
CA ASN A 52 6.13 -22.13 -18.96
C ASN A 52 7.63 -22.42 -19.07
N ARG A 53 8.49 -21.65 -18.40
CA ARG A 53 9.95 -21.84 -18.42
C ARG A 53 10.45 -22.15 -17.01
N ILE A 54 11.38 -23.08 -16.92
CA ILE A 54 12.02 -23.48 -15.65
C ILE A 54 13.53 -23.64 -15.83
N ILE A 55 14.27 -23.38 -14.75
CA ILE A 55 15.69 -23.69 -14.64
C ILE A 55 15.82 -24.97 -13.80
N ILE A 56 16.56 -25.97 -14.30
CA ILE A 56 16.85 -27.22 -13.61
C ILE A 56 18.36 -27.35 -13.41
N GLY A 57 18.76 -27.49 -12.15
CA GLY A 57 20.11 -27.85 -11.73
C GLY A 57 20.24 -29.32 -11.39
N TRP A 58 21.29 -29.99 -11.88
CA TRP A 58 21.54 -31.42 -11.67
C TRP A 58 22.66 -31.67 -10.64
N ARG A 59 22.55 -32.77 -9.90
CA ARG A 59 23.61 -33.23 -8.98
C ARG A 59 24.85 -33.70 -9.77
N PRO A 60 26.07 -33.51 -9.22
CA PRO A 60 27.32 -33.79 -9.95
C PRO A 60 27.45 -35.23 -10.47
N ASP A 61 26.97 -36.20 -9.70
CA ASP A 61 27.27 -37.63 -9.92
C ASP A 61 26.48 -38.25 -11.10
N GLN A 62 25.48 -37.53 -11.63
CA GLN A 62 24.50 -38.10 -12.56
C GLN A 62 24.61 -37.51 -13.98
N VAL A 63 25.23 -36.33 -14.14
CA VAL A 63 25.55 -35.77 -15.47
C VAL A 63 26.63 -36.59 -16.17
N GLN A 64 27.48 -37.30 -15.41
CA GLN A 64 28.52 -38.19 -15.93
C GLN A 64 27.97 -39.52 -16.47
N ALA A 65 26.83 -40.02 -15.94
CA ALA A 65 26.28 -41.32 -16.34
C ALA A 65 25.62 -41.30 -17.74
N ALA A 66 25.01 -40.18 -18.15
CA ALA A 66 24.42 -40.02 -19.48
C ALA A 66 25.41 -39.58 -20.57
N SER A 67 26.65 -39.21 -20.18
CA SER A 67 27.68 -38.66 -21.07
C SER A 67 28.86 -39.61 -21.34
N ALA A 68 28.68 -40.91 -21.07
CA ALA A 68 29.66 -41.97 -21.38
C ALA A 68 29.81 -42.25 -22.90
N GLY A 69 29.13 -41.49 -23.76
CA GLY A 69 29.33 -41.48 -25.22
C GLY A 69 30.15 -40.28 -25.67
N SER A 70 31.37 -40.54 -26.19
CA SER A 70 32.31 -39.65 -26.88
C SER A 70 32.69 -38.31 -26.22
N ALA A 71 34.00 -38.05 -26.11
CA ALA A 71 34.56 -36.79 -25.62
C ALA A 71 34.17 -35.54 -26.45
N THR A 72 33.62 -35.72 -27.66
CA THR A 72 33.08 -34.64 -28.51
C THR A 72 31.74 -34.11 -28.02
N ALA A 73 30.88 -34.96 -27.43
CA ALA A 73 29.58 -34.58 -26.87
C ALA A 73 29.69 -33.66 -25.64
N ARG A 74 30.88 -33.56 -25.03
CA ARG A 74 31.15 -32.68 -23.88
C ARG A 74 31.15 -31.20 -24.23
N ARG A 75 31.34 -30.84 -25.51
CA ARG A 75 31.55 -29.45 -25.94
C ARG A 75 30.33 -28.77 -26.57
N ASP A 76 29.32 -29.52 -27.03
CA ASP A 76 28.09 -28.92 -27.58
C ASP A 76 26.94 -28.95 -26.54
N PRO A 77 26.55 -27.79 -25.97
CA PRO A 77 25.36 -27.66 -25.14
C PRO A 77 24.09 -28.28 -25.75
N ALA A 78 23.94 -28.22 -27.07
CA ALA A 78 22.75 -28.73 -27.76
C ALA A 78 22.70 -30.26 -27.82
N GLU A 79 23.84 -30.96 -27.81
CA GLU A 79 23.89 -32.43 -27.72
C GLU A 79 23.60 -32.92 -26.30
N ARG A 80 24.04 -32.19 -25.26
CA ARG A 80 23.74 -32.54 -23.86
C ARG A 80 22.26 -32.35 -23.52
N VAL A 81 21.65 -31.28 -24.03
CA VAL A 81 20.18 -31.08 -23.99
C VAL A 81 19.44 -32.22 -24.68
N ARG A 82 19.97 -32.77 -25.78
CA ARG A 82 19.40 -33.94 -26.46
C ARG A 82 19.57 -35.25 -25.68
N ALA A 83 20.69 -35.42 -24.96
CA ALA A 83 20.97 -36.60 -24.14
C ALA A 83 20.13 -36.68 -22.85
N LEU A 84 19.63 -35.55 -22.33
CA LEU A 84 18.77 -35.48 -21.14
C LEU A 84 17.34 -36.02 -21.34
N GLY A 85 17.06 -36.64 -22.48
CA GLY A 85 15.73 -37.13 -22.83
C GLY A 85 14.86 -35.99 -23.33
N ARG A 86 14.56 -36.01 -24.63
CA ARG A 86 13.49 -35.19 -25.17
C ARG A 86 12.20 -35.67 -24.49
N GLU A 87 11.59 -34.80 -23.69
CA GLU A 87 10.22 -34.94 -23.20
C GLU A 87 10.07 -35.81 -21.94
N ARG A 88 10.10 -35.16 -20.77
CA ARG A 88 9.58 -35.78 -19.54
C ARG A 88 8.08 -35.53 -19.47
N ARG A 89 7.28 -36.59 -19.45
CA ARG A 89 5.84 -36.51 -19.20
C ARG A 89 5.59 -36.55 -17.69
N LEU A 90 4.95 -35.52 -17.18
CA LEU A 90 4.56 -35.32 -15.79
C LEU A 90 3.05 -35.11 -15.74
N THR A 91 2.48 -35.13 -14.55
CA THR A 91 1.06 -34.85 -14.31
C THR A 91 0.96 -33.78 -13.24
N THR A 92 0.15 -32.74 -13.46
CA THR A 92 -0.12 -31.77 -12.39
C THR A 92 -0.84 -32.43 -11.21
N ASP A 93 -0.92 -31.72 -10.09
CA ASP A 93 -1.70 -32.16 -8.93
C ASP A 93 -3.20 -32.36 -9.28
N ALA A 94 -3.68 -31.72 -10.36
CA ALA A 94 -5.02 -31.90 -10.92
C ALA A 94 -5.14 -33.07 -11.93
N GLY A 95 -4.08 -33.85 -12.14
CA GLY A 95 -4.05 -35.00 -13.04
C GLY A 95 -3.84 -34.67 -14.52
N GLU A 96 -3.53 -33.43 -14.87
CA GLU A 96 -3.35 -33.00 -16.26
C GLU A 96 -1.93 -33.29 -16.75
N ALA A 97 -1.81 -33.84 -17.97
CA ALA A 97 -0.51 -34.12 -18.56
C ALA A 97 0.30 -32.83 -18.81
N VAL A 98 1.59 -32.91 -18.50
CA VAL A 98 2.59 -31.86 -18.70
C VAL A 98 3.77 -32.51 -19.40
N GLU A 99 4.24 -31.87 -20.46
CA GLU A 99 5.40 -32.34 -21.20
C GLU A 99 6.49 -31.29 -21.05
N LEU A 100 7.67 -31.74 -20.63
CA LEU A 100 8.81 -30.90 -20.37
C LEU A 100 9.87 -31.11 -21.46
N SER A 101 10.15 -30.05 -22.21
CA SER A 101 11.15 -30.02 -23.27
C SER A 101 12.37 -29.20 -22.86
N TYR A 102 13.57 -29.79 -22.92
CA TYR A 102 14.81 -29.05 -22.64
C TYR A 102 15.17 -28.15 -23.84
N ARG A 103 15.57 -26.90 -23.57
CA ARG A 103 15.80 -25.88 -24.59
C ARG A 103 17.27 -25.52 -24.75
N ARG A 104 17.95 -25.21 -23.64
CA ARG A 104 19.37 -24.81 -23.66
C ARG A 104 20.07 -25.17 -22.35
N SER A 105 21.39 -25.33 -22.40
CA SER A 105 22.23 -25.33 -21.20
C SER A 105 22.63 -23.90 -20.81
N VAL A 106 22.61 -23.61 -19.51
CA VAL A 106 23.18 -22.41 -18.89
C VAL A 106 24.60 -22.70 -18.39
N SER A 107 24.80 -23.89 -17.85
CA SER A 107 26.11 -24.45 -17.48
C SER A 107 26.09 -25.96 -17.63
N ASP A 108 27.21 -26.63 -17.34
CA ASP A 108 27.31 -28.09 -17.37
C ASP A 108 26.24 -28.81 -16.55
N ARG A 109 25.77 -28.18 -15.47
CA ARG A 109 24.79 -28.76 -14.55
C ARG A 109 23.48 -28.01 -14.53
N THR A 110 23.29 -26.97 -15.35
CA THR A 110 22.10 -26.10 -15.29
C THR A 110 21.49 -25.95 -16.66
N HIS A 111 20.20 -26.22 -16.79
CA HIS A 111 19.48 -26.24 -18.07
C HIS A 111 18.18 -25.48 -17.96
N VAL A 112 17.76 -24.86 -19.07
CA VAL A 112 16.42 -24.29 -19.22
C VAL A 112 15.54 -25.32 -19.90
N ALA A 113 14.38 -25.58 -19.30
CA ALA A 113 13.34 -26.41 -19.87
C ALA A 113 12.02 -25.65 -19.96
N MET A 114 11.12 -26.13 -20.83
CA MET A 114 9.82 -25.53 -21.08
C MET A 114 8.71 -26.56 -21.02
N THR A 115 7.61 -26.20 -20.38
CA THR A 115 6.36 -26.95 -20.47
C THR A 115 5.68 -26.66 -21.80
N HIS A 116 5.02 -27.66 -22.40
CA HIS A 116 4.29 -27.47 -23.66
C HIS A 116 3.13 -26.47 -23.54
N ARG A 117 2.58 -26.31 -22.34
CA ARG A 117 1.50 -25.37 -22.01
C ARG A 117 1.94 -24.37 -20.95
N ARG A 118 1.26 -23.22 -20.93
CA ARG A 118 1.39 -22.22 -19.88
C ARG A 118 0.53 -22.58 -18.67
N MET A 119 0.98 -22.18 -17.50
CA MET A 119 0.41 -22.51 -16.19
C MET A 119 0.38 -21.27 -15.30
N ASN A 120 -0.57 -21.17 -14.36
CA ASN A 120 -0.44 -20.18 -13.31
C ASN A 120 0.70 -20.53 -12.32
N ARG A 121 1.03 -19.59 -11.43
CA ARG A 121 2.10 -19.77 -10.45
C ARG A 121 1.84 -20.93 -9.48
N ALA A 122 0.59 -21.21 -9.12
CA ALA A 122 0.26 -22.32 -8.21
C ALA A 122 0.50 -23.68 -8.88
N GLU A 123 0.02 -23.87 -10.11
CA GLU A 123 0.27 -25.05 -10.94
C GLU A 123 1.77 -25.27 -11.17
N MET A 124 2.51 -24.23 -11.56
CA MET A 124 3.95 -24.30 -11.78
C MET A 124 4.69 -24.66 -10.48
N THR A 125 4.28 -24.10 -9.34
CA THR A 125 4.85 -24.46 -8.02
C THR A 125 4.57 -25.91 -7.65
N GLY A 126 3.39 -26.45 -8.01
CA GLY A 126 3.07 -27.88 -7.89
C GLY A 126 4.01 -28.76 -8.73
N LEU A 127 4.19 -28.40 -10.00
CA LEU A 127 5.12 -29.08 -10.90
C LEU A 127 6.56 -29.08 -10.35
N LEU A 128 7.03 -27.93 -9.86
CA LEU A 128 8.34 -27.79 -9.22
C LEU A 128 8.49 -28.67 -7.99
N ARG A 129 7.45 -28.79 -7.14
CA ARG A 129 7.48 -29.72 -5.98
C ARG A 129 7.67 -31.16 -6.42
N GLN A 130 7.00 -31.60 -7.49
CA GLN A 130 7.17 -32.95 -8.02
C GLN A 130 8.58 -33.17 -8.61
N LEU A 131 9.09 -32.21 -9.39
CA LEU A 131 10.45 -32.25 -9.93
C LEU A 131 11.52 -32.30 -8.83
N ARG A 132 11.30 -31.63 -7.69
CA ARG A 132 12.23 -31.69 -6.54
C ARG A 132 12.32 -33.06 -5.88
N GLN A 133 11.36 -33.97 -6.11
CA GLN A 133 11.44 -35.35 -5.59
C GLN A 133 12.41 -36.22 -6.39
N ASP A 134 12.85 -35.76 -7.57
CA ASP A 134 13.84 -36.46 -8.35
C ASP A 134 15.22 -36.36 -7.70
N ALA A 135 15.79 -37.50 -7.30
CA ALA A 135 17.09 -37.55 -6.64
C ALA A 135 18.23 -36.97 -7.49
N GLN A 136 18.08 -36.93 -8.83
CA GLN A 136 19.08 -36.37 -9.74
C GLN A 136 19.05 -34.84 -9.78
N ILE A 137 17.93 -34.22 -9.39
CA ILE A 137 17.75 -32.77 -9.39
C ILE A 137 18.33 -32.18 -8.10
N ALA A 138 19.25 -31.22 -8.25
CA ALA A 138 19.81 -30.45 -7.15
C ALA A 138 18.89 -29.27 -6.78
N TYR A 139 18.36 -28.58 -7.79
CA TYR A 139 17.39 -27.50 -7.62
C TYR A 139 16.53 -27.34 -8.88
N VAL A 140 15.33 -26.78 -8.70
CA VAL A 140 14.46 -26.37 -9.81
C VAL A 140 13.70 -25.10 -9.43
N GLU A 141 13.67 -24.16 -10.36
CA GLU A 141 13.16 -22.80 -10.19
C GLU A 141 12.38 -22.36 -11.43
N ILE A 142 11.49 -21.38 -11.25
CA ILE A 142 10.75 -20.79 -12.37
C ILE A 142 11.68 -19.81 -13.08
N ASP A 143 11.77 -19.92 -14.41
CA ASP A 143 12.55 -19.01 -15.26
C ASP A 143 11.64 -17.87 -15.74
N GLU A 144 11.59 -16.79 -14.97
CA GLU A 144 10.72 -15.65 -15.25
C GLU A 144 11.48 -14.52 -15.94
N ARG A 145 10.76 -13.72 -16.72
CA ARG A 145 11.33 -12.51 -17.30
C ARG A 145 11.53 -11.48 -16.20
N VAL A 146 12.79 -11.12 -15.94
CA VAL A 146 13.14 -9.99 -15.08
C VAL A 146 13.16 -8.71 -15.91
N THR A 147 12.60 -7.63 -15.38
CA THR A 147 12.62 -6.28 -15.97
C THR A 147 13.38 -5.32 -15.05
N ALA A 148 13.89 -4.21 -15.62
CA ALA A 148 14.38 -3.11 -14.80
C ALA A 148 13.22 -2.59 -13.92
N GLN A 149 13.49 -2.39 -12.63
CA GLN A 149 12.54 -1.83 -11.68
C GLN A 149 12.70 -0.31 -11.63
N PHE A 150 11.60 0.41 -11.48
CA PHE A 150 11.63 1.83 -11.18
C PHE A 150 12.40 2.08 -9.88
N MET A 151 13.42 2.93 -9.97
CA MET A 151 14.18 3.41 -8.83
C MET A 151 14.09 4.94 -8.81
N PRO A 152 13.63 5.54 -7.71
CA PRO A 152 13.55 6.99 -7.59
C PRO A 152 14.97 7.60 -7.58
N ASN A 153 15.11 8.82 -8.10
CA ASN A 153 16.39 9.53 -8.17
C ASN A 153 16.72 10.39 -6.92
N ASP A 154 15.88 10.28 -5.89
CA ASP A 154 15.95 10.98 -4.60
C ASP A 154 17.27 10.66 -3.88
N THR A 155 17.95 11.69 -3.39
CA THR A 155 19.37 11.60 -2.99
C THR A 155 19.61 10.68 -1.80
N GLU A 156 18.63 10.56 -0.90
CA GLU A 156 18.73 9.76 0.32
C GLU A 156 18.07 8.38 0.19
N PHE A 157 17.38 8.06 -0.92
CA PHE A 157 16.59 6.83 -1.03
C PHE A 157 17.44 5.56 -0.86
N LEU A 158 18.56 5.48 -1.58
CA LEU A 158 19.42 4.30 -1.55
C LEU A 158 20.15 4.14 -0.21
N ALA A 159 20.56 5.25 0.40
CA ALA A 159 21.40 5.24 1.60
C ALA A 159 20.59 5.15 2.91
N GLN A 160 19.41 5.77 2.97
CA GLN A 160 18.66 5.95 4.21
C GLN A 160 17.35 5.16 4.27
N GLN A 161 16.71 4.88 3.13
CA GLN A 161 15.37 4.27 3.10
C GLN A 161 15.37 2.76 2.83
N TRP A 162 16.20 2.00 3.56
CA TRP A 162 16.31 0.54 3.38
C TRP A 162 14.97 -0.18 3.45
N SER A 163 14.05 0.28 4.31
CA SER A 163 12.74 -0.32 4.52
C SER A 163 11.80 -0.14 3.32
N MET A 164 12.08 0.82 2.45
CA MET A 164 11.32 1.05 1.22
C MET A 164 11.82 0.22 0.04
N GLN A 165 13.06 -0.26 0.10
CA GLN A 165 13.72 -0.96 -1.00
C GLN A 165 13.25 -2.42 -1.13
N SER A 166 13.85 -3.18 -2.05
CA SER A 166 13.54 -4.59 -2.25
C SER A 166 13.90 -5.44 -1.02
N LEU A 167 13.36 -6.67 -0.96
CA LEU A 167 13.70 -7.64 0.10
C LEU A 167 15.20 -7.99 0.15
N ALA A 168 15.97 -7.68 -0.89
CA ALA A 168 17.42 -7.83 -0.87
C ALA A 168 18.12 -6.82 0.06
N ALA A 169 17.47 -5.69 0.38
CA ALA A 169 18.00 -4.68 1.30
C ALA A 169 17.86 -5.08 2.78
N GLY A 170 16.86 -5.90 3.12
CA GLY A 170 16.65 -6.37 4.49
C GLY A 170 15.33 -7.11 4.70
N ALA A 171 15.30 -7.99 5.70
CA ALA A 171 14.07 -8.65 6.13
C ALA A 171 13.05 -7.59 6.59
N GLY A 172 11.86 -7.62 5.99
CA GLY A 172 10.79 -6.65 6.27
C GLY A 172 10.75 -5.42 5.35
N ALA A 173 11.63 -5.31 4.37
CA ALA A 173 11.55 -4.25 3.36
C ALA A 173 10.29 -4.39 2.48
N GLY A 174 9.67 -3.25 2.13
CA GLY A 174 8.35 -3.20 1.47
C GLY A 174 8.35 -3.49 -0.03
N ASN A 175 9.52 -3.52 -0.67
CA ASN A 175 9.67 -3.68 -2.12
C ASN A 175 8.86 -2.66 -2.95
N PHE A 176 8.92 -1.38 -2.55
CA PHE A 176 8.24 -0.29 -3.25
C PHE A 176 8.72 -0.08 -4.70
N PRO A 177 10.01 -0.25 -5.07
CA PRO A 177 10.45 -0.24 -6.47
C PRO A 177 9.60 -1.13 -7.40
N GLY A 178 9.31 -2.37 -6.98
CA GLY A 178 8.47 -3.28 -7.75
C GLY A 178 6.98 -2.88 -7.77
N ALA A 179 6.50 -2.12 -6.78
CA ALA A 179 5.14 -1.60 -6.76
C ALA A 179 5.00 -0.36 -7.65
N TRP A 180 6.01 0.52 -7.67
CA TRP A 180 6.02 1.76 -8.45
C TRP A 180 6.03 1.54 -9.96
N ASP A 181 6.49 0.38 -10.43
CA ASP A 181 6.31 -0.08 -11.81
C ASP A 181 4.81 -0.18 -12.21
N ARG A 182 3.90 -0.26 -11.23
CA ARG A 182 2.45 -0.44 -11.46
C ARG A 182 1.61 0.69 -10.90
N ALA A 183 1.95 1.23 -9.73
CA ALA A 183 1.17 2.26 -9.05
C ALA A 183 2.03 3.09 -8.09
N THR A 184 1.80 4.40 -8.10
CA THR A 184 2.44 5.37 -7.20
C THR A 184 1.47 6.01 -6.22
N GLY A 185 0.20 5.60 -6.23
CA GLY A 185 -0.88 6.21 -5.44
C GLY A 185 -1.58 7.39 -6.12
N ALA A 186 -1.28 7.68 -7.40
CA ALA A 186 -1.94 8.73 -8.16
C ALA A 186 -3.48 8.66 -8.07
N GLY A 187 -4.10 9.80 -7.75
CA GLY A 187 -5.56 9.91 -7.59
C GLY A 187 -6.10 9.45 -6.23
N VAL A 188 -5.24 8.96 -5.33
CA VAL A 188 -5.62 8.59 -3.96
C VAL A 188 -5.35 9.75 -3.00
N ILE A 189 -6.31 9.99 -2.10
CA ILE A 189 -6.13 10.87 -0.95
C ILE A 189 -5.92 10.01 0.30
N VAL A 190 -4.80 10.26 1.00
CA VAL A 190 -4.49 9.66 2.30
C VAL A 190 -4.67 10.73 3.37
N ALA A 191 -5.62 10.54 4.28
CA ALA A 191 -5.76 11.38 5.46
C ALA A 191 -4.74 10.96 6.51
N GLN A 192 -4.00 11.92 7.02
CA GLN A 192 -3.05 11.71 8.10
C GLN A 192 -3.56 12.40 9.36
N LEU A 193 -3.95 11.59 10.34
CA LEU A 193 -4.35 12.07 11.66
C LEU A 193 -3.14 12.01 12.59
N ASP A 194 -2.55 13.17 12.87
CA ASP A 194 -1.26 13.26 13.60
C ASP A 194 -1.06 14.67 14.20
N GLY A 195 0.19 15.05 14.51
CA GLY A 195 0.60 16.37 15.01
C GLY A 195 0.48 17.54 14.04
N GLY A 196 -0.06 17.30 12.85
CA GLY A 196 -0.01 18.24 11.72
C GLY A 196 1.23 18.04 10.85
N PHE A 197 1.58 19.06 10.07
CA PHE A 197 2.73 19.00 9.16
C PHE A 197 3.52 20.30 9.13
N ARG A 198 4.80 20.23 8.73
CA ARG A 198 5.59 21.40 8.32
C ARG A 198 5.63 21.49 6.80
N PRO A 199 5.59 22.70 6.20
CA PRO A 199 5.68 22.90 4.76
C PRO A 199 7.12 22.65 4.26
N HIS A 200 7.58 21.42 4.40
CA HIS A 200 8.90 20.98 4.02
C HIS A 200 9.02 20.94 2.49
N ALA A 201 10.17 21.34 1.96
CA ALA A 201 10.41 21.42 0.51
C ALA A 201 10.12 20.08 -0.21
N ASP A 202 10.42 18.98 0.47
CA ASP A 202 10.26 17.61 -0.05
C ASP A 202 8.91 16.95 0.26
N LEU A 203 7.93 17.74 0.73
CA LEU A 203 6.60 17.23 1.11
C LEU A 203 5.47 18.13 0.60
N PHE A 204 5.66 19.45 0.69
CA PHE A 204 4.59 20.45 0.54
C PHE A 204 3.80 20.32 -0.77
N ALA A 205 4.44 19.92 -1.88
CA ALA A 205 3.77 19.75 -3.16
C ALA A 205 2.67 18.67 -3.16
N ASN A 206 2.78 17.67 -2.28
CA ASN A 206 1.82 16.58 -2.15
C ASN A 206 0.73 16.85 -1.10
N VAL A 207 0.86 17.92 -0.31
CA VAL A 207 -0.07 18.25 0.77
C VAL A 207 -1.29 19.00 0.23
N LEU A 208 -2.48 18.66 0.73
CA LEU A 208 -3.74 19.37 0.51
C LEU A 208 -4.03 20.30 1.70
N PRO A 209 -4.89 21.33 1.54
CA PRO A 209 -5.43 22.06 2.68
C PRO A 209 -6.10 21.09 3.67
N GLY A 210 -5.63 21.12 4.92
CA GLY A 210 -6.10 20.26 5.99
C GLY A 210 -7.10 20.94 6.92
N TYR A 211 -7.24 20.36 8.12
CA TYR A 211 -7.97 21.00 9.21
C TYR A 211 -7.35 20.61 10.56
N ASP A 212 -7.34 21.54 11.49
CA ASP A 212 -6.96 21.32 12.89
C ASP A 212 -8.20 20.98 13.73
N PHE A 213 -8.16 19.86 14.43
CA PHE A 213 -9.25 19.38 15.27
C PHE A 213 -8.99 19.56 16.76
N ILE A 214 -7.82 20.05 17.17
CA ILE A 214 -7.49 20.23 18.57
C ILE A 214 -8.40 21.30 19.17
N SER A 215 -9.17 20.89 20.16
CA SER A 215 -10.11 21.77 20.87
C SER A 215 -9.48 22.39 22.12
N ALA A 216 -10.22 23.31 22.75
CA ALA A 216 -9.80 23.87 24.03
C ALA A 216 -9.62 22.77 25.08
N ASP A 217 -8.56 22.87 25.87
CA ASP A 217 -8.33 22.06 27.06
C ASP A 217 -9.46 22.24 28.09
N PRO A 218 -9.62 21.34 29.08
CA PRO A 218 -10.58 21.52 30.17
C PRO A 218 -10.46 22.84 30.94
N SER A 219 -9.28 23.47 30.89
CA SER A 219 -9.01 24.79 31.45
C SER A 219 -9.60 25.95 30.63
N GLY A 220 -10.13 25.67 29.43
CA GLY A 220 -10.55 26.66 28.43
C GLY A 220 -9.40 27.29 27.65
N ARG A 221 -8.17 26.81 27.84
CA ARG A 221 -6.97 27.27 27.13
C ARG A 221 -6.66 26.37 25.93
N PHE A 222 -5.67 26.77 25.15
CA PHE A 222 -5.20 26.06 23.95
C PHE A 222 -3.75 25.62 24.14
N ASP A 223 -3.45 25.05 25.32
CA ASP A 223 -2.09 24.66 25.68
C ASP A 223 -1.65 23.45 24.86
N THR A 224 -2.58 22.51 24.62
CA THR A 224 -2.37 21.36 23.72
C THR A 224 -2.18 21.80 22.27
N ALA A 225 -3.00 22.73 21.78
CA ALA A 225 -2.95 23.21 20.39
C ALA A 225 -1.71 24.06 20.11
N ASN A 226 -1.25 24.87 21.06
CA ASN A 226 0.02 25.62 20.96
C ASN A 226 0.13 26.53 19.72
N ASP A 227 -1.00 27.04 19.23
CA ASP A 227 -1.15 27.92 18.06
C ASP A 227 -1.95 29.20 18.38
N GLY A 228 -2.70 29.21 19.48
CA GLY A 228 -3.36 30.39 20.03
C GLY A 228 -4.89 30.34 20.01
N ASP A 229 -5.47 29.32 19.39
CA ASP A 229 -6.91 29.08 19.33
C ASP A 229 -7.22 27.58 19.31
N GLY A 230 -8.47 27.23 19.04
CA GLY A 230 -8.89 25.85 18.84
C GLY A 230 -9.39 25.68 17.42
N ARG A 231 -9.61 24.44 17.01
CA ARG A 231 -10.19 24.01 15.72
C ARG A 231 -10.27 25.06 14.60
N ASP A 232 -9.26 25.07 13.74
CA ASP A 232 -9.16 25.99 12.61
C ASP A 232 -8.68 25.29 11.33
N SER A 233 -8.49 26.06 10.26
CA SER A 233 -8.14 25.53 8.93
C SER A 233 -6.63 25.36 8.66
N ASP A 234 -5.75 25.74 9.60
CA ASP A 234 -4.29 25.60 9.47
C ASP A 234 -3.78 24.37 10.23
N ALA A 235 -3.81 23.20 9.56
CA ALA A 235 -3.30 21.94 10.12
C ALA A 235 -1.76 21.86 10.23
N ARG A 236 -1.04 22.99 10.25
CA ARG A 236 0.40 23.00 10.42
C ARG A 236 0.78 22.65 11.85
N ASP A 237 1.93 22.02 12.00
CA ASP A 237 2.50 21.69 13.29
C ASP A 237 3.26 22.92 13.86
N PRO A 238 2.81 23.57 14.95
CA PRO A 238 3.54 24.65 15.62
C PRO A 238 4.69 24.13 16.50
N GLY A 239 4.74 22.82 16.74
CA GLY A 239 5.65 22.14 17.64
C GLY A 239 4.96 21.65 18.91
N ASP A 240 5.23 20.41 19.28
CA ASP A 240 4.74 19.71 20.48
C ASP A 240 5.75 19.73 21.63
N TRP A 241 6.76 20.61 21.57
CA TRP A 241 7.72 20.82 22.66
C TRP A 241 7.01 21.15 23.98
N SER A 242 7.57 20.70 25.10
CA SER A 242 6.98 20.91 26.43
C SER A 242 8.02 21.19 27.49
N ASP A 243 7.70 22.13 28.37
CA ASP A 243 8.34 22.39 29.67
C ASP A 243 7.31 22.41 30.82
N ARG A 244 6.04 22.09 30.52
CA ARG A 244 4.88 22.41 31.37
C ARG A 244 4.58 21.39 32.47
N GLY A 245 5.40 20.35 32.64
CA GLY A 245 5.26 19.34 33.70
C GLY A 245 4.10 18.35 33.53
N ASP A 246 3.13 18.65 32.66
CA ASP A 246 1.99 17.78 32.33
C ASP A 246 2.39 16.55 31.50
N CYS A 247 3.56 16.59 30.85
CA CYS A 247 4.22 15.48 30.18
C CYS A 247 5.75 15.65 30.27
N PRO A 248 6.56 14.60 29.99
CA PRO A 248 8.01 14.71 30.02
C PRO A 248 8.49 15.86 29.13
N PRO A 249 9.40 16.72 29.62
CA PRO A 249 9.88 17.85 28.83
C PRO A 249 10.70 17.37 27.63
N GLY A 250 10.62 18.11 26.53
CA GLY A 250 11.29 17.73 25.29
C GLY A 250 11.16 18.75 24.17
N ASN A 251 12.02 18.62 23.16
CA ASN A 251 11.94 19.37 21.92
C ASN A 251 10.80 18.82 21.05
N SER A 252 10.36 19.62 20.07
CA SER A 252 9.34 19.17 19.12
C SER A 252 9.80 17.93 18.35
N GLY A 253 8.91 16.94 18.25
CA GLY A 253 9.17 15.69 17.55
C GLY A 253 8.94 15.78 16.03
N TRP A 254 8.12 16.72 15.56
CA TRP A 254 7.70 16.84 14.15
C TRP A 254 7.13 15.53 13.60
N HIS A 255 6.50 14.74 14.47
CA HIS A 255 6.11 13.36 14.21
C HIS A 255 5.20 13.25 12.97
N GLY A 256 4.23 14.15 12.86
CA GLY A 256 3.34 14.21 11.70
C GLY A 256 4.10 14.52 10.41
N THR A 257 5.09 15.40 10.41
CA THR A 257 5.88 15.66 9.18
C THR A 257 6.68 14.43 8.75
N HIS A 258 7.26 13.71 9.71
CA HIS A 258 8.00 12.48 9.41
C HIS A 258 7.08 11.40 8.84
N VAL A 259 5.94 11.14 9.49
CA VAL A 259 4.93 10.18 9.00
C VAL A 259 4.40 10.58 7.63
N ALA A 260 4.17 11.88 7.39
CA ALA A 260 3.73 12.39 6.10
C ALA A 260 4.74 12.09 4.98
N GLY A 261 6.03 12.28 5.28
CA GLY A 261 7.11 11.98 4.34
C GLY A 261 7.18 10.50 3.97
N VAL A 262 7.03 9.62 4.95
CA VAL A 262 6.97 8.15 4.72
C VAL A 262 5.80 7.80 3.79
N ILE A 263 4.64 8.45 3.95
CA ILE A 263 3.47 8.22 3.11
C ILE A 263 3.67 8.78 1.70
N ALA A 264 4.00 10.07 1.57
CA ALA A 264 3.94 10.79 0.30
C ALA A 264 4.92 11.97 0.21
N ALA A 265 6.16 11.83 0.70
CA ALA A 265 7.24 12.72 0.24
C ALA A 265 7.32 12.75 -1.29
N VAL A 266 7.79 13.87 -1.84
CA VAL A 266 7.83 14.13 -3.28
C VAL A 266 8.88 13.24 -3.92
N GLY A 267 8.45 12.14 -4.52
CA GLY A 267 9.34 11.18 -5.17
C GLY A 267 9.82 11.64 -6.55
N ASN A 268 10.99 11.16 -6.93
CA ASN A 268 11.64 11.33 -8.23
C ASN A 268 11.96 12.79 -8.58
N ASN A 269 12.35 13.59 -7.58
CA ASN A 269 12.64 15.02 -7.70
C ASN A 269 14.12 15.38 -7.51
N ASN A 270 15.01 14.37 -7.44
CA ASN A 270 16.45 14.53 -7.22
C ASN A 270 16.81 15.25 -5.91
N SER A 271 15.98 15.10 -4.88
CA SER A 271 16.18 15.64 -3.53
C SER A 271 15.69 14.65 -2.48
N GLY A 272 16.19 14.76 -1.26
CA GLY A 272 15.62 14.12 -0.07
C GLY A 272 15.23 12.65 -0.25
N VAL A 273 13.98 12.35 0.06
CA VAL A 273 13.43 11.00 0.26
C VAL A 273 12.18 10.75 -0.60
N ALA A 274 11.94 9.49 -0.96
CA ALA A 274 10.73 9.10 -1.67
C ALA A 274 9.64 8.60 -0.71
N GLY A 275 8.40 9.06 -0.89
CA GLY A 275 7.23 8.53 -0.18
C GLY A 275 6.76 7.19 -0.74
N ALA A 276 6.22 6.32 0.11
CA ALA A 276 5.63 5.03 -0.25
C ALA A 276 4.61 5.14 -1.41
N ALA A 277 3.76 6.16 -1.34
CA ALA A 277 2.78 6.53 -2.35
C ALA A 277 3.04 7.98 -2.81
N PHE A 278 4.24 8.25 -3.35
CA PHE A 278 4.66 9.59 -3.75
C PHE A 278 3.78 10.29 -4.81
N GLY A 279 2.90 9.56 -5.48
CA GLY A 279 1.88 10.13 -6.39
C GLY A 279 0.54 10.44 -5.73
N ALA A 280 0.32 10.03 -4.48
CA ALA A 280 -0.88 10.34 -3.72
C ALA A 280 -0.90 11.79 -3.24
N ARG A 281 -2.07 12.25 -2.82
CA ARG A 281 -2.22 13.52 -2.10
C ARG A 281 -2.47 13.26 -0.63
N LEU A 282 -1.85 14.09 0.21
CA LEU A 282 -1.91 13.94 1.66
C LEU A 282 -2.84 15.01 2.25
N LEU A 283 -3.84 14.58 3.01
CA LEU A 283 -4.77 15.45 3.73
C LEU A 283 -4.36 15.48 5.21
N PRO A 284 -3.66 16.54 5.68
CA PRO A 284 -3.27 16.63 7.08
C PRO A 284 -4.48 16.95 7.95
N ILE A 285 -4.65 16.18 9.02
CA ILE A 285 -5.70 16.35 10.01
C ILE A 285 -5.00 16.41 11.36
N ARG A 286 -4.82 17.61 11.88
CA ARG A 286 -4.08 17.82 13.12
C ARG A 286 -4.98 17.48 14.31
N VAL A 287 -4.58 16.44 15.06
CA VAL A 287 -5.34 15.91 16.22
C VAL A 287 -4.45 15.70 17.45
N LEU A 288 -3.14 15.90 17.30
CA LEU A 288 -2.15 15.85 18.37
C LEU A 288 -1.40 17.17 18.44
N GLY A 289 -1.05 17.59 19.65
CA GLY A 289 -0.16 18.70 19.90
C GLY A 289 0.67 18.43 21.14
N VAL A 290 0.89 19.46 21.97
CA VAL A 290 1.66 19.33 23.20
C VAL A 290 1.02 18.29 24.11
N CYS A 291 1.81 17.32 24.57
CA CYS A 291 1.36 16.22 25.44
C CYS A 291 0.29 15.26 24.86
N GLY A 292 0.01 15.29 23.55
CA GLY A 292 -0.89 14.34 22.88
C GLY A 292 -2.17 14.99 22.35
N GLY A 293 -3.32 14.33 22.51
CA GLY A 293 -4.59 14.82 21.99
C GLY A 293 -5.81 14.05 22.51
N TYR A 294 -7.00 14.64 22.31
CA TYR A 294 -8.25 14.07 22.83
C TYR A 294 -8.88 13.07 21.87
N VAL A 295 -9.41 11.98 22.42
CA VAL A 295 -10.16 10.96 21.64
C VAL A 295 -11.33 11.57 20.87
N SER A 296 -12.01 12.57 21.43
CA SER A 296 -13.10 13.29 20.76
C SER A 296 -12.63 14.04 19.51
N ASP A 297 -11.43 14.63 19.56
CA ASP A 297 -10.86 15.38 18.44
C ASP A 297 -10.36 14.43 17.35
N ILE A 298 -9.74 13.32 17.76
CA ILE A 298 -9.37 12.22 16.84
C ILE A 298 -10.62 11.67 16.14
N ALA A 299 -11.68 11.35 16.88
CA ALA A 299 -12.93 10.83 16.31
C ALA A 299 -13.60 11.84 15.36
N ALA A 300 -13.60 13.13 15.70
CA ALA A 300 -14.08 14.20 14.82
C ALA A 300 -13.24 14.28 13.53
N GLY A 301 -11.91 14.24 13.65
CA GLY A 301 -11.00 14.19 12.51
C GLY A 301 -11.23 12.99 11.61
N MET A 302 -11.44 11.79 12.18
CA MET A 302 -11.74 10.57 11.42
C MET A 302 -13.04 10.72 10.60
N ARG A 303 -14.10 11.27 11.21
CA ARG A 303 -15.37 11.52 10.53
C ARG A 303 -15.20 12.50 9.36
N TRP A 304 -14.51 13.61 9.61
CA TRP A 304 -14.28 14.64 8.60
C TRP A 304 -13.40 14.14 7.46
N ALA A 305 -12.38 13.32 7.74
CA ALA A 305 -11.50 12.69 6.75
C ALA A 305 -12.28 11.93 5.66
N VAL A 306 -13.37 11.28 6.05
CA VAL A 306 -14.22 10.46 5.16
C VAL A 306 -15.45 11.21 4.64
N GLY A 307 -15.49 12.54 4.79
CA GLY A 307 -16.55 13.40 4.26
C GLY A 307 -17.82 13.46 5.12
N LEU A 308 -17.81 12.91 6.33
CA LEU A 308 -18.95 13.06 7.24
C LEU A 308 -18.94 14.46 7.89
N PRO A 309 -20.12 15.07 8.09
CA PRO A 309 -20.20 16.37 8.73
C PRO A 309 -19.76 16.32 10.19
N VAL A 310 -19.04 17.37 10.61
CA VAL A 310 -18.71 17.67 11.99
C VAL A 310 -19.29 19.04 12.33
N PRO A 311 -20.09 19.18 13.41
CA PRO A 311 -20.67 20.47 13.79
C PRO A 311 -19.60 21.56 13.96
N GLY A 312 -19.84 22.72 13.36
CA GLY A 312 -18.93 23.87 13.44
C GLY A 312 -17.71 23.81 12.52
N VAL A 313 -17.54 22.74 11.73
CA VAL A 313 -16.41 22.56 10.81
C VAL A 313 -16.91 22.58 9.35
N PRO A 314 -16.23 23.28 8.42
CA PRO A 314 -16.57 23.26 7.00
C PRO A 314 -16.62 21.84 6.42
N ALA A 315 -17.51 21.61 5.45
CA ALA A 315 -17.63 20.30 4.81
C ALA A 315 -16.34 19.93 4.04
N ASN A 316 -15.89 18.68 4.21
CA ASN A 316 -14.75 18.15 3.47
C ASN A 316 -15.17 17.57 2.12
N ASN A 317 -14.71 18.17 1.02
CA ASN A 317 -14.90 17.63 -0.33
C ASN A 317 -13.70 16.81 -0.82
N GLN A 318 -12.64 16.69 -0.02
CA GLN A 318 -11.41 15.95 -0.29
C GLN A 318 -11.43 14.62 0.49
N VAL A 319 -12.37 13.75 0.14
CA VAL A 319 -12.63 12.49 0.87
C VAL A 319 -11.45 11.52 0.74
N ALA A 320 -10.87 11.15 1.88
CA ALA A 320 -9.77 10.20 1.94
C ALA A 320 -10.23 8.76 1.71
N LYS A 321 -9.38 7.98 1.03
CA LYS A 321 -9.57 6.52 0.86
C LYS A 321 -8.83 5.71 1.92
N VAL A 322 -7.83 6.32 2.55
CA VAL A 322 -6.98 5.71 3.57
C VAL A 322 -6.85 6.70 4.73
N LEU A 323 -7.01 6.22 5.96
CA LEU A 323 -6.71 6.97 7.17
C LEU A 323 -5.45 6.36 7.79
N ASN A 324 -4.41 7.17 7.93
CA ASN A 324 -3.24 6.84 8.73
C ASN A 324 -3.37 7.44 10.13
N MET A 325 -3.23 6.61 11.16
CA MET A 325 -3.28 7.00 12.57
C MET A 325 -2.04 6.43 13.26
N SER A 326 -0.93 7.16 13.19
CA SER A 326 0.32 6.79 13.87
C SER A 326 0.28 7.23 15.33
N LEU A 327 -0.79 6.82 16.03
CA LEU A 327 -1.12 7.27 17.37
C LEU A 327 -1.83 6.15 18.13
N GLY A 328 -1.84 6.26 19.46
CA GLY A 328 -2.51 5.29 20.29
C GLY A 328 -2.47 5.65 21.77
N ARG A 329 -3.25 4.90 22.54
CA ARG A 329 -3.23 4.95 24.01
C ARG A 329 -3.37 3.53 24.56
N PHE A 330 -2.92 3.31 25.80
CA PHE A 330 -3.19 2.07 26.51
C PHE A 330 -4.67 1.96 26.91
N GLY A 331 -5.22 0.74 26.91
CA GLY A 331 -6.60 0.44 27.32
C GLY A 331 -7.50 0.00 26.16
N SER A 332 -8.78 -0.25 26.47
CA SER A 332 -9.78 -0.64 25.47
C SER A 332 -10.19 0.53 24.57
N CYS A 333 -10.64 0.19 23.36
CA CYS A 333 -11.26 1.15 22.46
C CYS A 333 -12.50 1.78 23.11
N SER A 334 -12.65 3.10 23.00
CA SER A 334 -13.85 3.81 23.47
C SER A 334 -15.04 3.53 22.56
N GLN A 335 -16.25 3.76 23.06
CA GLN A 335 -17.51 3.69 22.28
C GLN A 335 -17.76 4.93 21.39
N ALA A 336 -16.92 5.97 21.53
CA ALA A 336 -17.03 7.24 20.82
C ALA A 336 -16.69 7.12 19.33
#